data_AF-A0A934Q4J3-F1
#
_entry.id   AF-A0A934Q4J3-F1
#
_cell.length_a   1.000
_cell.length_b   1.000
_cell.length_c   1.000
_cell.angle_alpha   90.00
_cell.angle_beta   90.00
_cell.angle_gamma   90.00
#
_symmetry.space_group_name_H-M   'P 1'
#
loop_
_entity.id
_entity.type
_entity.pdbx_description
1 polymer ?
#
loop_
_entity_poly.entity_id
_entity_poly.type
_entity_poly.pdbx_seq_one_letter_code
_entity_poly.pdbx_strand_id
1 'polypeptide(L)'
;MQVVVFSVDGQRHALRVDAMQRVTPAAQVTPLPGAPAAVLGAIDVGGALLPVFSLRRHLGLADRALRLSDVFLIARTTKRSVALLVDEVEAVRMAPAPVVDVATLAPGVRGVDSVVRLDDGLLLIHDLERFLTDDEERALEAALREP
;
A
#
# COMPACT_ATOMS: atom_id res chain seq x y z
N MET A 1 17.81 5.51 3.54
CA MET A 1 16.62 6.13 2.90
C MET A 1 15.58 6.46 3.97
N GLN A 2 14.71 7.45 3.78
CA GLN A 2 13.60 7.70 4.71
C GLN A 2 12.37 6.88 4.33
N VAL A 3 11.76 6.21 5.32
CA VAL A 3 10.58 5.38 5.14
C VAL A 3 9.53 5.66 6.21
N VAL A 4 8.26 5.54 5.86
CA VAL A 4 7.14 5.46 6.81
C VAL A 4 6.97 3.99 7.17
N VAL A 5 7.13 3.67 8.46
CA VAL A 5 6.91 2.33 8.99
C VAL A 5 5.47 2.20 9.48
N PHE A 6 4.81 1.12 9.10
CA PHE A 6 3.45 0.81 9.48
C PHE A 6 3.28 -0.69 9.69
N SER A 7 2.20 -1.07 10.35
CA SER A 7 1.86 -2.47 10.59
C SER A 7 0.71 -2.94 9.71
N VAL A 8 0.74 -4.22 9.36
CA VAL A 8 -0.41 -4.98 8.82
C VAL A 8 -0.33 -6.38 9.41
N ASP A 9 -1.39 -6.80 10.09
CA ASP A 9 -1.47 -8.14 10.71
C ASP A 9 -0.32 -8.42 11.70
N GLY A 10 0.12 -7.38 12.41
CA GLY A 10 1.23 -7.45 13.38
C GLY A 10 2.62 -7.53 12.75
N GLN A 11 2.75 -7.48 11.43
CA GLN A 11 4.04 -7.41 10.73
C GLN A 11 4.39 -5.98 10.33
N ARG A 12 5.70 -5.66 10.33
CA ARG A 12 6.20 -4.33 9.97
C ARG A 12 6.52 -4.22 8.49
N HIS A 13 5.92 -3.20 7.90
CA HIS A 13 6.01 -2.84 6.51
C HIS A 13 6.43 -1.38 6.38
N ALA A 14 6.85 -1.00 5.18
CA ALA A 14 7.25 0.37 4.92
C ALA A 14 6.98 0.83 3.50
N LEU A 15 6.81 2.14 3.36
CA LEU A 15 6.83 2.86 2.09
C LEU A 15 7.90 3.94 2.17
N ARG A 16 8.52 4.24 1.02
CA ARG A 16 9.43 5.38 0.90
C ARG A 16 8.67 6.67 1.17
N VAL A 17 9.25 7.55 2.00
CA VAL A 17 8.63 8.87 2.30
C VAL A 17 8.44 9.69 1.02
N ASP A 18 9.33 9.54 0.04
CA ASP A 18 9.24 10.23 -1.26
C ASP A 18 7.92 9.97 -2.01
N ALA A 19 7.31 8.79 -1.80
CA ALA A 19 6.03 8.44 -2.42
C ALA A 19 4.82 8.92 -1.59
N MET A 20 5.02 9.33 -0.34
CA MET A 20 3.95 9.67 0.60
C MET A 20 3.53 11.14 0.45
N GLN A 21 2.22 11.36 0.46
CA GLN A 21 1.62 12.69 0.46
C GLN A 21 1.10 13.09 1.84
N ARG A 22 0.35 12.20 2.51
CA ARG A 22 -0.16 12.38 3.87
C ARG A 22 -0.70 11.08 4.46
N VAL A 23 -0.95 11.10 5.76
CA VAL A 23 -1.70 10.05 6.47
C VAL A 23 -3.05 10.62 6.86
N THR A 24 -4.12 9.83 6.70
CA THR A 24 -5.46 10.19 7.16
C THR A 24 -6.09 9.02 7.91
N PRO A 25 -6.99 9.27 8.89
CA PRO A 25 -7.80 8.20 9.47
C PRO A 25 -8.53 7.40 8.38
N ALA A 26 -8.63 6.09 8.55
CA ALA A 26 -9.44 5.27 7.66
C ALA A 26 -10.91 5.64 7.81
N ALA A 27 -11.63 5.58 6.69
CA ALA A 27 -13.05 5.85 6.59
C ALA A 27 -13.70 4.77 5.74
N GLN A 28 -15.03 4.82 5.64
CA GLN A 28 -15.76 3.89 4.80
C GLN A 28 -15.26 3.94 3.34
N VAL A 29 -14.92 2.78 2.80
CA VAL A 29 -14.49 2.62 1.41
C VAL A 29 -15.74 2.34 0.57
N THR A 30 -15.93 3.13 -0.50
CA THR A 30 -16.99 2.87 -1.47
C THR A 30 -16.54 1.72 -2.37
N PRO A 31 -17.32 0.63 -2.49
CA PRO A 31 -16.98 -0.46 -3.41
C PRO A 31 -16.79 0.04 -4.83
N LEU A 32 -15.80 -0.50 -5.54
CA LEU A 32 -15.51 -0.16 -6.92
C LEU A 32 -15.69 -1.42 -7.79
N PRO A 33 -16.86 -1.61 -8.43
CA PRO A 33 -17.13 -2.78 -9.25
C PRO A 33 -16.12 -2.95 -10.38
N GLY A 34 -15.70 -4.19 -10.64
CA GLY A 34 -14.71 -4.50 -11.69
C GLY A 34 -13.26 -4.15 -11.35
N ALA A 35 -12.99 -3.60 -10.15
CA ALA A 35 -11.63 -3.37 -9.70
C ALA A 35 -10.88 -4.69 -9.39
N PRO A 36 -9.54 -4.71 -9.51
CA PRO A 36 -8.72 -5.85 -9.13
C PRO A 36 -8.91 -6.29 -7.68
N ALA A 37 -8.62 -7.56 -7.38
CA ALA A 37 -8.78 -8.11 -6.04
C ALA A 37 -7.98 -7.35 -4.96
N ALA A 38 -6.80 -6.83 -5.30
CA ALA A 38 -5.97 -6.04 -4.39
C ALA A 38 -6.56 -4.65 -4.02
N VAL A 39 -7.62 -4.22 -4.72
CA VAL A 39 -8.32 -2.95 -4.51
C VAL A 39 -9.59 -3.20 -3.70
N LEU A 40 -9.74 -2.50 -2.58
CA LEU A 40 -10.95 -2.55 -1.74
C LEU A 40 -12.12 -1.78 -2.35
N GLY A 41 -11.80 -0.71 -3.09
CA GLY A 41 -12.76 0.23 -3.62
C GLY A 41 -12.10 1.59 -3.82
N ALA A 42 -12.82 2.67 -3.58
CA ALA A 42 -12.31 4.03 -3.67
C ALA A 42 -12.83 4.93 -2.52
N ILE A 43 -12.11 6.03 -2.28
CA ILE A 43 -12.46 7.08 -1.32
C ILE A 43 -12.34 8.46 -1.98
N ASP A 44 -13.18 9.40 -1.56
CA ASP A 44 -12.99 10.81 -1.91
C ASP A 44 -11.99 11.46 -0.94
N VAL A 45 -10.99 12.11 -1.50
CA VAL A 45 -9.94 12.79 -0.74
C VAL A 45 -9.82 14.22 -1.27
N GLY A 46 -10.73 15.08 -0.83
CA GLY A 46 -10.75 16.49 -1.21
C GLY A 46 -11.25 16.71 -2.64
N GLY A 47 -12.29 15.98 -3.05
CA GLY A 47 -12.87 16.03 -4.40
C GLY A 47 -12.15 15.16 -5.43
N ALA A 48 -11.10 14.44 -5.03
CA ALA A 48 -10.40 13.49 -5.87
C ALA A 48 -10.73 12.07 -5.43
N LEU A 49 -11.22 11.24 -6.37
CA LEU A 49 -11.47 9.82 -6.14
C LEU A 49 -10.16 9.04 -6.20
N LEU A 50 -9.75 8.45 -5.07
CA LEU A 50 -8.54 7.66 -4.92
C LEU A 50 -8.91 6.18 -4.74
N PRO A 51 -8.32 5.25 -5.52
CA PRO A 51 -8.47 3.84 -5.26
C PRO A 51 -7.77 3.44 -3.95
N VAL A 52 -8.40 2.55 -3.21
CA VAL A 52 -7.90 2.03 -1.94
C VAL A 52 -7.25 0.67 -2.15
N PHE A 53 -5.94 0.62 -2.03
CA PHE A 53 -5.17 -0.62 -2.06
C PHE A 53 -5.19 -1.26 -0.68
N SER A 54 -5.33 -2.59 -0.63
CA SER A 54 -5.26 -3.37 0.61
C SER A 54 -4.05 -4.26 0.61
N LEU A 55 -3.10 -3.98 1.51
CA LEU A 55 -1.97 -4.87 1.69
C LEU A 55 -2.42 -6.24 2.23
N ARG A 56 -3.51 -6.30 3.00
CA ARG A 56 -4.10 -7.58 3.42
C ARG A 56 -4.50 -8.42 2.22
N ARG A 57 -5.29 -7.88 1.30
CA ARG A 57 -5.72 -8.61 0.09
C ARG A 57 -4.55 -8.98 -0.81
N HIS A 58 -3.59 -8.06 -0.98
CA HIS A 58 -2.37 -8.30 -1.75
C HIS A 58 -1.54 -9.46 -1.19
N LEU A 59 -1.49 -9.59 0.14
CA LEU A 59 -0.81 -10.70 0.83
C LEU A 59 -1.69 -11.95 1.00
N GLY A 60 -2.92 -11.96 0.47
CA GLY A 60 -3.86 -13.08 0.61
C GLY A 60 -4.42 -13.26 2.03
N LEU A 61 -4.31 -12.23 2.88
CA LEU A 61 -4.89 -12.21 4.22
C LEU A 61 -6.39 -11.94 4.15
N ALA A 62 -7.12 -12.49 5.13
CA ALA A 62 -8.56 -12.26 5.24
C ALA A 62 -8.86 -10.77 5.50
N ASP A 63 -9.91 -10.27 4.83
CA ASP A 63 -10.49 -8.98 5.14
C ASP A 63 -11.03 -8.96 6.57
N ARG A 64 -11.04 -7.77 7.18
CA ARG A 64 -11.61 -7.54 8.50
C ARG A 64 -12.31 -6.19 8.54
N ALA A 65 -13.18 -6.00 9.53
CA ALA A 65 -13.77 -4.70 9.80
C ALA A 65 -12.69 -3.66 10.13
N LEU A 66 -12.96 -2.41 9.74
CA LEU A 66 -12.11 -1.27 10.07
C LEU A 66 -12.07 -1.05 11.59
N ARG A 67 -10.89 -0.71 12.10
CA ARG A 67 -10.64 -0.30 13.48
C ARG A 67 -10.32 1.19 13.52
N LEU A 68 -10.44 1.79 14.71
CA LEU A 68 -10.09 3.19 14.94
C LEU A 68 -8.60 3.51 14.68
N SER A 69 -7.72 2.52 14.82
CA SER A 69 -6.29 2.66 14.53
C SER A 69 -5.98 2.65 13.04
N ASP A 70 -6.89 2.13 12.21
CA ASP A 70 -6.63 1.95 10.80
C ASP A 70 -6.54 3.30 10.10
N VAL A 71 -5.61 3.39 9.16
CA VAL A 71 -5.25 4.64 8.48
C VAL A 71 -5.08 4.40 6.98
N PHE A 72 -5.34 5.45 6.21
CA PHE A 72 -4.93 5.52 4.83
C PHE A 72 -3.59 6.24 4.72
N LEU A 73 -2.62 5.55 4.13
CA LEU A 73 -1.41 6.15 3.61
C LEU A 73 -1.70 6.66 2.20
N ILE A 74 -1.85 7.98 2.05
CA ILE A 74 -2.06 8.60 0.74
C ILE A 74 -0.70 8.73 0.07
N ALA A 75 -0.53 8.02 -1.04
CA ALA A 75 0.72 7.95 -1.78
C ALA A 75 0.52 8.26 -3.26
N ARG A 76 1.60 8.67 -3.93
CA ARG A 76 1.64 8.94 -5.36
C ARG A 76 2.45 7.85 -6.06
N THR A 77 1.82 7.20 -7.03
CA THR A 77 2.49 6.42 -8.07
C THR A 77 2.69 7.26 -9.32
N THR A 78 3.45 6.77 -10.29
CA THR A 78 3.62 7.36 -11.62
C THR A 78 2.28 7.45 -12.37
N LYS A 79 1.35 6.54 -12.09
CA LYS A 79 0.04 6.47 -12.74
C LYS A 79 -1.01 7.35 -12.06
N ARG A 80 -1.09 7.32 -10.73
CA ARG A 80 -2.16 7.98 -9.95
C ARG A 80 -1.83 8.13 -8.46
N SER A 81 -2.62 8.95 -7.75
CA SER A 81 -2.66 8.87 -6.28
C SER A 81 -3.45 7.65 -5.85
N VAL A 82 -3.00 6.99 -4.79
CA VAL A 82 -3.65 5.83 -4.20
C VAL A 82 -3.72 6.00 -2.68
N ALA A 83 -4.68 5.33 -2.06
CA ALA A 83 -4.72 5.18 -0.61
C ALA A 83 -4.34 3.74 -0.26
N LEU A 84 -3.30 3.53 0.53
CA LEU A 84 -3.00 2.21 1.08
C LEU A 84 -3.64 2.09 2.47
N LEU A 85 -4.56 1.14 2.64
CA LEU A 85 -5.14 0.82 3.95
C LEU A 85 -4.14 -0.02 4.76
N VAL A 86 -3.79 0.46 5.96
CA VAL A 86 -2.87 -0.20 6.89
C VAL A 86 -3.43 -0.17 8.31
N ASP A 87 -2.90 -1.02 9.19
CA ASP A 87 -3.43 -1.22 10.54
C ASP A 87 -3.10 -0.06 11.48
N GLU A 88 -1.87 0.47 11.39
CA GLU A 88 -1.36 1.58 12.20
C GLU A 88 -0.06 2.13 11.58
N VAL A 89 0.19 3.43 11.68
CA VAL A 89 1.50 4.04 11.37
C VAL A 89 2.33 4.15 12.64
N GLU A 90 3.55 3.60 12.62
CA GLU A 90 4.46 3.68 13.77
C GLU A 90 5.26 5.00 13.77
N ALA A 91 6.08 5.20 12.75
CA ALA A 91 7.01 6.33 12.69
C ALA A 91 7.63 6.50 11.29
N VAL A 92 8.18 7.69 11.04
CA VAL A 92 9.17 7.88 9.97
C VAL A 92 10.54 7.48 10.50
N ARG A 93 11.28 6.63 9.77
CA ARG A 93 12.61 6.17 10.15
C ARG A 93 13.61 6.29 9.01
N MET A 94 14.89 6.42 9.37
CA MET A 94 16.00 6.19 8.44
C MET A 94 16.25 4.69 8.35
N ALA A 95 15.93 4.10 7.20
CA ALA A 95 16.28 2.72 6.89
C ALA A 95 17.73 2.65 6.36
N PRO A 96 18.56 1.71 6.85
CA PRO A 96 19.85 1.40 6.26
C PRO A 96 19.71 0.82 4.85
N ALA A 97 20.84 0.53 4.20
CA ALA A 97 20.81 -0.12 2.88
C ALA A 97 20.05 -1.46 2.95
N PRO A 98 19.30 -1.83 1.90
CA PRO A 98 18.59 -3.10 1.87
C PRO A 98 19.55 -4.27 1.97
N VAL A 99 19.16 -5.27 2.76
CA VAL A 99 19.92 -6.51 2.92
C VAL A 99 19.59 -7.47 1.77
N VAL A 100 18.36 -7.41 1.29
CA VAL A 100 17.85 -8.17 0.15
C VAL A 100 17.09 -7.22 -0.76
N ASP A 101 17.51 -7.18 -2.02
CA ASP A 101 16.69 -6.68 -3.12
C ASP A 101 15.80 -7.83 -3.59
N VAL A 102 14.51 -7.75 -3.22
CA VAL A 102 13.52 -8.79 -3.53
C VAL A 102 13.18 -8.77 -5.01
N ALA A 103 13.19 -7.60 -5.65
CA ALA A 103 13.00 -7.47 -7.08
C ALA A 103 14.00 -8.32 -7.86
N THR A 104 15.24 -8.32 -7.41
CA THR A 104 16.35 -9.05 -8.05
C THR A 104 16.38 -10.53 -7.66
N LEU A 105 16.16 -10.87 -6.38
CA LEU A 105 16.34 -12.24 -5.88
C LEU A 105 15.09 -13.12 -6.00
N ALA A 106 13.90 -12.54 -5.96
CA ALA A 106 12.63 -13.25 -6.02
C ALA A 106 11.61 -12.44 -6.85
N PRO A 107 11.82 -12.31 -8.17
CA PRO A 107 11.01 -11.43 -9.04
C PRO A 107 9.52 -11.79 -9.08
N GLY A 108 9.14 -12.99 -8.62
CA GLY A 108 7.75 -13.42 -8.48
C GLY A 108 7.01 -12.86 -7.25
N VAL A 109 7.72 -12.28 -6.28
CA VAL A 109 7.11 -11.64 -5.10
C VAL A 109 6.65 -10.24 -5.50
N ARG A 110 5.33 -10.04 -5.55
CA ARG A 110 4.73 -8.77 -5.98
C ARG A 110 4.67 -7.75 -4.85
N GLY A 111 4.82 -6.48 -5.18
CA GLY A 111 4.63 -5.35 -4.26
C GLY A 111 5.67 -5.21 -3.14
N VAL A 112 6.68 -6.09 -3.05
CA VAL A 112 7.83 -5.93 -2.13
C VAL A 112 9.06 -5.61 -2.97
N ASP A 113 9.65 -4.45 -2.71
CA ASP A 113 10.87 -3.99 -3.37
C ASP A 113 12.10 -4.59 -2.69
N SER A 114 12.18 -4.43 -1.37
CA SER A 114 13.37 -4.81 -0.61
C SER A 114 13.04 -5.20 0.83
N VAL A 115 13.97 -5.93 1.44
CA VAL A 115 13.93 -6.27 2.87
C VAL A 115 15.12 -5.62 3.56
N VAL A 116 14.83 -4.90 4.61
CA VAL A 116 15.82 -4.28 5.49
C VAL A 116 15.82 -5.01 6.83
N ARG A 117 17.01 -5.29 7.36
CA ARG A 117 17.16 -5.74 8.74
C ARG A 117 17.34 -4.53 9.64
N LEU A 118 16.48 -4.41 10.63
CA LEU A 118 16.61 -3.51 11.76
C LEU A 118 17.05 -4.30 12.99
N ASP A 119 17.47 -3.60 14.04
CA ASP A 119 17.88 -4.22 15.30
C ASP A 119 16.74 -5.01 15.97
N ASP A 120 15.49 -4.62 15.71
CA ASP A 120 14.27 -5.17 16.29
C ASP A 120 13.47 -6.05 15.30
N GLY A 121 14.04 -6.42 14.14
CA GLY A 121 13.42 -7.37 13.21
C GLY A 121 13.59 -7.03 11.73
N LEU A 122 12.72 -7.60 10.90
CA LEU A 122 12.69 -7.33 9.45
C LEU A 122 11.68 -6.24 9.14
N LEU A 123 12.02 -5.41 8.15
CA LEU A 123 11.16 -4.40 7.57
C LEU A 123 11.02 -4.66 6.07
N LEU A 124 9.78 -4.90 5.63
CA LEU A 124 9.47 -5.10 4.21
C LEU A 124 9.15 -3.75 3.58
N ILE A 125 9.96 -3.30 2.62
CA ILE A 125 9.74 -2.08 1.88
C ILE A 125 8.93 -2.40 0.63
N HIS A 126 7.79 -1.73 0.49
CA HIS A 126 6.88 -1.90 -0.62
C HIS A 126 7.11 -0.86 -1.71
N ASP A 127 6.90 -1.28 -2.95
CA ASP A 127 6.78 -0.40 -4.11
C ASP A 127 5.36 -0.52 -4.69
N LEU A 128 4.61 0.57 -4.59
CA LEU A 128 3.23 0.63 -5.05
C LEU A 128 3.10 0.61 -6.58
N GLU A 129 4.16 0.95 -7.31
CA GLU A 129 4.18 0.81 -8.78
C GLU A 129 4.03 -0.65 -9.22
N ARG A 130 4.47 -1.57 -8.36
CA ARG A 130 4.50 -3.02 -8.60
C ARG A 130 3.41 -3.77 -7.84
N PHE A 131 2.45 -3.03 -7.30
CA PHE A 131 1.35 -3.60 -6.52
C PHE A 131 0.33 -4.31 -7.42
N LEU A 132 0.09 -3.75 -8.60
CA LEU A 132 -0.82 -4.28 -9.60
C LEU A 132 -0.04 -4.71 -10.85
N THR A 133 -0.51 -5.76 -11.49
CA THR A 133 -0.09 -6.12 -12.87
C THR A 133 -0.66 -5.14 -13.89
N ASP A 134 -0.14 -5.17 -15.11
CA ASP A 134 -0.64 -4.31 -16.20
C ASP A 134 -2.12 -4.57 -16.53
N ASP A 135 -2.57 -5.83 -16.47
CA ASP A 135 -3.99 -6.18 -16.65
C ASP A 135 -4.86 -5.61 -15.53
N GLU A 136 -4.41 -5.71 -14.29
CA GLU A 136 -5.11 -5.17 -13.13
C GLU A 136 -5.16 -3.63 -13.18
N GLU A 137 -4.11 -2.98 -13.63
CA GLU A 137 -4.10 -1.53 -13.85
C GLU A 137 -5.09 -1.10 -14.92
N ARG A 138 -5.17 -1.83 -16.04
CA ARG A 138 -6.19 -1.58 -17.07
C ARG A 138 -7.60 -1.76 -16.52
N ALA A 139 -7.83 -2.80 -15.72
CA ALA A 139 -9.13 -3.04 -15.08
C ALA A 139 -9.49 -1.93 -14.09
N LEU A 140 -8.53 -1.48 -13.28
CA LEU A 140 -8.72 -0.36 -12.36
C LEU A 140 -9.02 0.95 -13.10
N GLU A 141 -8.33 1.23 -14.19
CA GLU A 141 -8.60 2.41 -15.02
C GLU A 141 -10.01 2.42 -15.61
N ALA A 142 -10.48 1.27 -16.08
CA ALA A 142 -11.86 1.13 -16.56
C ALA A 142 -12.85 1.38 -15.42
N ALA A 143 -12.65 0.75 -14.26
CA ALA A 143 -13.54 0.88 -13.11
C ALA A 143 -13.62 2.32 -12.58
N LEU A 144 -12.51 3.07 -12.58
CA LEU A 144 -12.50 4.47 -12.14
C LEU A 144 -13.21 5.45 -13.09
N ARG A 145 -13.43 5.07 -14.36
CA ARG A 145 -14.15 5.92 -15.34
C ARG A 145 -15.67 5.76 -15.24
N GLU A 146 -16.14 4.65 -14.70
CA GLU A 146 -17.55 4.31 -14.55
C GLU A 146 -17.85 3.94 -13.08
N PRO A 147 -17.68 4.90 -12.13
CA PRO A 147 -17.82 4.65 -10.70
C PRO A 147 -19.24 4.31 -10.25
#